data_AF-A0A2Z6S313-F1
#
_entry.id   AF-A0A2Z6S313-F1
#
_cell.length_a   1.000
_cell.length_b   1.000
_cell.length_c   1.000
_cell.angle_alpha   90.00
_cell.angle_beta   90.00
_cell.angle_gamma   90.00
#
_symmetry.space_group_name_H-M   'P 1'
#
loop_
_entity.id
_entity.type
_entity.pdbx_description
1 polymer ?
#
loop_
_entity_poly.entity_id
_entity_poly.type
_entity_poly.pdbx_seq_one_letter_code
_entity_poly.pdbx_strand_id
1 'polypeptide(L)' 'MSTSTAEYDSYLIENWDTETLINFLKEQDLKLEKKYYDILYKEKIDEPTFLDMTEKKFIKAGLKMGPAIKLVKEV' A
#
# COMPACT_ATOMS: atom_id res chain seq x y z
N MET A 1 -15.76 -30.99 -14.33
CA MET A 1 -16.38 -30.01 -15.25
C MET A 1 -16.62 -28.77 -14.40
N SER A 2 -15.64 -27.87 -14.29
CA SER A 2 -15.47 -26.70 -15.18
C SER A 2 -16.72 -25.83 -15.08
N THR A 3 -16.70 -24.60 -14.57
CA THR A 3 -15.69 -23.52 -14.51
C THR A 3 -16.03 -22.64 -13.28
N SER A 4 -15.20 -21.77 -12.72
CA SER A 4 -14.24 -20.91 -13.41
C SER A 4 -13.27 -20.28 -12.42
N THR A 5 -11.98 -20.47 -12.67
CA THR A 5 -10.90 -19.63 -12.14
C THR A 5 -11.09 -18.13 -12.49
N ALA A 6 -12.03 -17.79 -13.38
CA ALA A 6 -12.37 -16.41 -13.72
C ALA A 6 -13.21 -15.64 -12.66
N GLU A 7 -13.77 -16.30 -11.63
CA GLU A 7 -14.41 -15.57 -10.51
C GLU A 7 -13.40 -15.03 -9.49
N TYR A 8 -12.14 -15.51 -9.53
CA TYR A 8 -11.07 -14.94 -8.71
C TYR A 8 -10.43 -13.71 -9.38
N ASP A 9 -10.52 -13.61 -10.70
CA ASP A 9 -9.94 -12.52 -11.49
C ASP A 9 -10.78 -11.23 -11.48
N SER A 10 -12.03 -11.25 -10.98
CA SER A 10 -12.85 -10.02 -10.85
C SER A 10 -12.57 -9.21 -9.59
N TYR A 11 -11.72 -9.68 -8.68
CA TYR A 11 -11.35 -8.98 -7.44
C TYR A 11 -10.09 -8.10 -7.56
N LEU A 12 -9.42 -8.10 -8.72
CA LEU A 12 -8.15 -7.41 -8.97
C LEU A 12 -8.31 -6.05 -9.70
N ILE A 13 -9.37 -5.29 -9.43
CA ILE A 13 -9.40 -3.87 -9.81
C ILE A 13 -9.89 -3.05 -8.64
N GLU A 14 -9.22 -3.17 -7.50
CA GLU A 14 -9.35 -2.17 -6.46
C GLU A 14 -8.16 -1.22 -6.54
N ASN A 15 -8.21 -0.37 -7.59
CA ASN A 15 -7.40 0.83 -7.77
C ASN A 15 -7.75 1.86 -6.68
N TRP A 16 -7.42 1.51 -5.43
CA TRP A 16 -7.77 2.28 -4.26
C TRP A 16 -7.12 3.65 -4.31
N ASP A 17 -7.92 4.66 -3.99
CA ASP A 17 -7.38 5.98 -3.67
C ASP A 17 -6.49 5.92 -2.42
N THR A 18 -5.71 6.98 -2.23
CA THR A 18 -4.77 7.07 -1.11
C THR A 18 -5.44 6.92 0.27
N GLU A 19 -6.69 7.35 0.43
CA GLU A 19 -7.38 7.25 1.72
C GLU A 19 -7.79 5.81 2.04
N THR A 20 -8.31 5.11 1.03
CA THR A 20 -8.70 3.70 1.12
C THR A 20 -7.49 2.83 1.39
N LEU A 21 -6.39 3.05 0.66
CA LEU A 21 -5.11 2.36 0.91
C LEU A 21 -4.61 2.60 2.34
N ILE A 22 -4.64 3.84 2.84
CA ILE A 22 -4.18 4.14 4.21
C ILE A 22 -5.06 3.44 5.26
N ASN A 23 -6.37 3.36 5.03
CA ASN A 23 -7.27 2.67 5.96
C ASN A 23 -6.97 1.16 5.98
N PHE A 24 -6.78 0.55 4.82
CA PHE A 24 -6.33 -0.84 4.72
C PHE A 24 -5.03 -1.07 5.50
N LEU A 25 -3.99 -0.25 5.28
CA LEU A 25 -2.70 -0.40 5.94
C LEU A 25 -2.76 -0.22 7.48
N LYS A 26 -3.70 0.58 7.99
CA LYS A 26 -3.92 0.70 9.44
C LYS A 26 -4.51 -0.57 10.06
N GLU A 27 -5.29 -1.33 9.30
CA GLU A 27 -5.89 -2.59 9.74
C GLU A 27 -4.86 -3.73 9.82
N GLN A 28 -3.74 -3.62 9.10
CA GLN A 28 -2.66 -4.64 9.08
C GLN A 28 -1.74 -4.63 10.32
N ASP A 29 -2.01 -3.79 11.33
CA ASP A 29 -1.19 -3.63 12.56
C ASP A 29 0.33 -3.57 12.31
N LEU A 30 0.75 -2.79 11.30
CA LEU A 30 2.17 -2.64 10.95
C LEU A 30 3.02 -1.97 12.03
N LYS A 31 2.42 -1.54 13.15
CA LYS A 31 3.05 -0.75 14.21
C LYS A 31 3.76 0.48 13.63
N LEU A 32 3.06 1.19 12.73
CA LEU A 32 3.49 2.45 12.15
C LEU A 32 2.83 3.62 12.88
N GLU A 33 3.62 4.65 13.19
CA GLU A 33 3.09 5.91 13.71
C GLU A 33 2.25 6.64 12.65
N LYS A 34 1.21 7.36 13.09
CA LYS A 34 0.32 8.14 12.21
C LYS A 34 1.07 9.01 11.18
N LYS A 35 2.17 9.64 11.58
CA LYS A 35 2.97 10.54 10.74
C LYS A 35 3.49 9.87 9.46
N TYR A 36 3.66 8.55 9.43
CA TYR A 36 4.10 7.84 8.23
C TYR A 36 2.96 7.63 7.23
N TYR A 37 1.73 7.41 7.69
CA TYR A 37 0.55 7.42 6.83
C TYR A 37 0.28 8.82 6.26
N ASP A 38 0.52 9.87 7.05
CA ASP A 38 0.40 11.26 6.58
C ASP A 38 1.38 11.57 5.43
N ILE A 39 2.52 10.87 5.34
CA ILE A 39 3.45 10.97 4.20
C ILE A 39 2.82 10.35 2.94
N LEU A 40 2.23 9.15 3.06
CA LEU A 40 1.54 8.51 1.93
C LEU A 40 0.42 9.40 1.37
N TYR A 41 -0.34 10.04 2.26
CA TYR A 41 -1.38 11.00 1.90
C TYR A 41 -0.83 12.22 1.15
N LYS A 42 0.23 12.84 1.68
CA LYS A 42 0.84 14.04 1.07
C LYS A 42 1.43 13.77 -0.31
N GLU A 43 2.06 12.61 -0.48
CA GLU A 43 2.65 12.18 -1.74
C GLU A 43 1.63 11.58 -2.72
N LYS A 44 0.34 11.49 -2.31
CA LYS A 44 -0.77 10.93 -3.11
C LYS A 44 -0.46 9.53 -3.62
N ILE A 45 0.07 8.68 -2.73
CA ILE A 45 0.36 7.29 -3.05
C ILE A 45 -0.96 6.52 -3.00
N ASP A 46 -1.55 6.25 -4.16
CA ASP A 46 -2.66 5.32 -4.37
C ASP A 46 -2.15 3.87 -4.47
N GLU A 47 -3.06 2.90 -4.59
CA GLU A 47 -2.69 1.47 -4.63
C GLU A 47 -1.76 1.10 -5.80
N PRO A 48 -1.99 1.50 -7.06
CA PRO A 48 -1.04 1.18 -8.13
C PRO A 48 0.32 1.83 -7.90
N THR A 49 0.36 3.08 -7.42
CA THR A 49 1.62 3.74 -7.09
C THR A 49 2.33 2.99 -5.97
N PHE A 50 1.59 2.53 -4.95
CA PHE A 50 2.12 1.77 -3.82
C PHE A 50 2.74 0.44 -4.26
N LEU A 51 2.08 -0.31 -5.15
CA LEU A 51 2.61 -1.55 -5.72
C LEU A 51 3.91 -1.33 -6.49
N ASP A 52 4.09 -0.15 -7.09
CA ASP A 52 5.33 0.26 -7.76
C ASP A 52 6.40 0.82 -6.81
N MET A 53 6.08 1.00 -5.51
CA MET A 53 7.03 1.54 -4.55
C MET A 53 8.11 0.52 -4.19
N THR A 54 9.30 1.05 -3.91
CA THR A 54 10.41 0.29 -3.33
C THR A 54 10.86 0.98 -2.05
N GLU A 55 11.65 0.29 -1.23
CA GLU A 55 12.21 0.89 0.00
C GLU A 55 12.90 2.23 -0.29
N LYS A 56 13.68 2.29 -1.39
CA LYS A 56 14.36 3.51 -1.82
C LYS A 56 13.39 4.63 -2.22
N LYS A 57 12.29 4.31 -2.92
CA LYS A 57 11.25 5.29 -3.29
C LYS A 57 10.55 5.81 -2.02
N PHE A 58 10.22 4.95 -1.06
CA PHE A 58 9.62 5.36 0.22
C PHE A 58 10.57 6.25 1.03
N ILE A 59 11.87 5.93 1.08
CA ILE A 59 12.87 6.78 1.76
C ILE A 59 12.97 8.14 1.08
N LYS A 60 12.96 8.18 -0.27
CA LYS A 60 12.97 9.44 -1.04
C LYS A 60 11.72 10.27 -0.79
N ALA A 61 10.56 9.64 -0.59
CA ALA A 61 9.31 10.27 -0.20
C ALA A 61 9.30 10.78 1.26
N GLY A 62 10.37 10.54 2.03
CA GLY A 62 10.54 11.07 3.38
C GLY A 62 10.27 10.07 4.51
N LEU A 63 10.00 8.80 4.20
CA LEU A 63 9.93 7.76 5.23
C LEU A 63 11.32 7.43 5.77
N LYS A 64 11.36 7.02 7.05
CA LYS A 64 12.55 6.41 7.63
C LYS A 64 12.65 4.96 7.16
N MET A 65 13.87 4.42 7.21
CA MET A 65 14.19 3.05 6.76
C MET A 65 13.29 1.98 7.38
N GLY A 66 13.04 2.03 8.69
CA GLY A 66 12.16 1.06 9.37
C GLY A 66 10.73 1.02 8.82
N PRO A 67 10.00 2.15 8.80
CA PRO A 67 8.70 2.25 8.14
C PRO A 67 8.69 1.84 6.67
N ALA A 68 9.72 2.22 5.89
CA ALA A 68 9.82 1.87 4.47
C ALA A 68 9.91 0.34 4.27
N ILE A 69 10.74 -0.35 5.07
CA ILE A 69 10.87 -1.81 5.02
C ILE A 69 9.54 -2.50 5.37
N LYS A 70 8.80 -1.98 6.35
CA LYS A 70 7.50 -2.54 6.74
C LYS A 70 6.49 -2.45 5.59
N LEU A 71 6.37 -1.29 4.95
CA LEU A 71 5.44 -1.08 3.84
C LEU A 71 5.78 -1.95 2.62
N VAL A 72 7.07 -2.12 2.29
CA VAL A 72 7.49 -2.98 1.17
C VAL A 72 7.17 -4.46 1.42
N LYS A 73 7.11 -4.91 2.68
CA LYS A 73 6.78 -6.29 3.04
C LYS A 73 5.28 -6.56 3.06
N GLU A 74 4.46 -5.53 3.01
CA GLU A 74 3.00 -5.63 2.95
C GLU A 74 2.48 -5.83 1.52
N VAL A 75 3.37 -5.69 0.52
CA VAL A 75 3.12 -5.98 -0.90
C VAL A 75 3.27 -7.47 -1.18
#